data_AF-A0ABD2M888-F1
#
_entry.id   AF-A0ABD2M888-F1
#
_cell.length_a   1.000
_cell.length_b   1.000
_cell.length_c   1.000
_cell.angle_alpha   90.00
_cell.angle_beta   90.00
_cell.angle_gamma   90.00
#
_symmetry.space_group_name_H-M   'P 1'
#
loop_
_entity.id
_entity.type
_entity.pdbx_description
1 polymer ?
#
loop_
_entity_poly.entity_id
_entity_poly.type
_entity_poly.pdbx_seq_one_letter_code
_entity_poly.pdbx_strand_id
1 'polypeptide(L)'
;MSTSTNSMDSSNLKSTEKITGKQRKITVLLILVIVSITVIMGKELLEMNEMCKSKELEKKALQAEIEKLKLIMENIVLQAKVDKMEEEKGQYEKEKMHKYDDIDEGEGNEIFECTTPIESDSKILTVNQKEEYMGYRSVFAKYSIHETSANFSEIFYFEISVINLKEVILFGFAVKQPMPLDQNIQGRTGTYTFSNYGNFWANGSGKGTTVQFSAGDVFGFGVNLATRQIFFTKNGQHLGVAMFVAASPTDVTFFPFISLFDYNDKIEANFGPNFKFDLSTL
;
A
#
# COMPACT_ATOMS: atom_id res chain seq x y z
N MET A 1 100.39 -7.85 -20.14
CA MET A 1 98.93 -8.00 -19.95
C MET A 1 98.31 -8.07 -21.35
N SER A 2 98.04 -9.26 -21.91
CA SER A 2 96.77 -10.00 -21.79
C SER A 2 95.57 -9.12 -22.21
N THR A 3 94.67 -9.43 -23.15
CA THR A 3 94.22 -10.71 -23.74
C THR A 3 93.13 -10.41 -24.80
N SER A 4 92.95 -11.35 -25.75
CA SER A 4 91.71 -11.79 -26.45
C SER A 4 90.84 -10.76 -27.21
N THR A 5 90.87 -10.76 -28.55
CA THR A 5 89.96 -11.51 -29.47
C THR A 5 88.47 -11.30 -29.27
N ASN A 6 87.77 -10.85 -30.31
CA ASN A 6 86.55 -11.52 -30.77
C ASN A 6 86.28 -11.20 -32.24
N SER A 7 86.42 -12.22 -33.09
CA SER A 7 85.92 -12.21 -34.45
C SER A 7 84.41 -12.46 -34.40
N MET A 8 83.62 -11.55 -34.97
CA MET A 8 82.19 -11.78 -35.16
C MET A 8 82.01 -12.86 -36.23
N ASP A 9 81.59 -14.03 -35.79
CA ASP A 9 81.21 -15.17 -36.60
C ASP A 9 79.91 -14.86 -37.37
N SER A 10 79.97 -15.00 -38.69
CA SER A 10 78.89 -14.70 -39.65
C SER A 10 77.84 -15.82 -39.74
N SER A 11 77.56 -16.52 -38.64
CA SER A 11 76.81 -17.78 -38.66
C SER A 11 75.30 -17.63 -38.37
N ASN A 12 74.76 -16.43 -38.16
CA ASN A 12 73.34 -16.24 -37.80
C ASN A 12 72.39 -15.98 -38.98
N LEU A 13 72.77 -16.33 -40.21
CA LEU A 13 71.90 -16.27 -41.38
C LEU A 13 71.70 -17.67 -41.98
N LYS A 14 70.46 -18.18 -41.88
CA LYS A 14 69.89 -19.39 -42.52
C LYS A 14 69.85 -20.67 -41.67
N SER A 15 68.92 -20.73 -40.73
CA SER A 15 68.23 -21.99 -40.39
C SER A 15 66.79 -21.97 -40.91
N THR A 16 66.61 -21.79 -42.22
CA THR A 16 65.36 -22.20 -42.87
C THR A 16 65.39 -23.72 -43.00
N GLU A 17 64.79 -24.41 -42.02
CA GLU A 17 64.56 -25.85 -42.09
C GLU A 17 63.87 -26.19 -43.41
N LYS A 18 64.53 -27.03 -44.21
CA LYS A 18 64.03 -27.52 -45.49
C LYS A 18 62.93 -28.55 -45.20
N ILE A 19 61.71 -28.07 -44.92
CA ILE A 19 60.54 -28.93 -44.68
C ILE A 19 60.39 -29.91 -45.84
N THR A 20 60.57 -31.20 -45.58
CA THR A 20 60.50 -32.25 -46.60
C THR A 20 59.11 -32.28 -47.23
N GLY A 21 59.00 -32.69 -48.50
CA GLY A 21 57.71 -32.73 -49.20
C GLY A 21 56.63 -33.56 -48.49
N LYS A 22 57.05 -34.54 -47.66
CA LYS A 22 56.17 -35.34 -46.79
C LYS A 22 55.63 -34.54 -45.61
N GLN A 23 56.49 -33.77 -44.92
CA GLN A 23 56.10 -32.88 -43.82
C GLN A 23 55.10 -31.81 -44.31
N ARG A 24 55.35 -31.17 -45.46
CA ARG A 24 54.40 -30.19 -46.04
C ARG A 24 53.02 -30.80 -46.32
N LYS A 25 52.96 -32.01 -46.86
CA LYS A 25 51.69 -32.71 -47.12
C LYS A 25 50.93 -33.01 -45.83
N ILE A 26 51.63 -33.42 -44.76
CA ILE A 26 51.03 -33.66 -43.44
C ILE A 26 50.48 -32.36 -42.85
N THR A 27 51.24 -31.25 -42.91
CA THR A 27 50.78 -29.94 -42.42
C THR A 27 49.52 -29.47 -43.14
N VAL A 28 49.47 -29.60 -44.48
CA VAL A 28 48.29 -29.23 -45.27
C VAL A 28 47.08 -30.10 -44.89
N LEU A 29 47.28 -31.41 -44.71
CA LEU A 29 46.20 -32.31 -44.30
C LEU A 29 45.66 -31.96 -42.92
N LEU A 30 46.55 -31.63 -41.97
CA LEU A 30 46.17 -31.21 -40.62
C LEU A 30 45.34 -29.91 -40.64
N ILE A 31 45.75 -28.93 -41.44
CA ILE A 31 45.02 -27.67 -41.61
C ILE A 31 43.64 -27.93 -42.20
N LEU A 32 43.51 -28.78 -43.23
CA LEU A 32 42.22 -29.12 -43.82
C LEU A 32 41.29 -29.81 -42.82
N VAL A 33 41.82 -30.70 -41.97
CA VAL A 33 41.06 -31.35 -40.90
C VAL A 33 40.59 -30.33 -39.85
N ILE A 34 41.47 -29.43 -39.41
CA ILE A 34 41.12 -28.38 -38.44
C ILE A 34 40.06 -27.43 -39.01
N VAL A 35 40.20 -27.01 -40.26
CA VAL A 35 39.21 -26.17 -40.96
C VAL A 35 37.88 -26.91 -41.08
N SER A 36 37.89 -28.20 -41.40
CA SER A 36 36.67 -29.01 -41.49
C SER A 36 35.96 -29.15 -40.15
N ILE A 37 36.70 -29.43 -39.07
CA ILE A 37 36.14 -29.54 -37.71
C ILE A 37 35.57 -28.21 -37.24
N THR A 38 36.28 -27.10 -37.46
CA THR A 38 35.82 -25.76 -37.04
C THR A 38 34.55 -25.33 -37.77
N VAL A 39 34.42 -25.65 -39.06
CA VAL A 39 33.19 -25.41 -39.83
C VAL A 39 32.02 -26.24 -39.30
N ILE A 40 32.24 -27.51 -38.96
CA ILE A 40 31.19 -28.39 -38.42
C ILE A 40 30.71 -27.88 -37.06
N MET A 41 31.63 -27.64 -36.11
CA MET A 41 31.25 -27.13 -34.79
C MET A 41 30.60 -25.75 -34.85
N GLY A 42 31.03 -24.89 -35.78
CA GLY A 42 30.41 -23.58 -35.99
C GLY A 42 28.95 -23.67 -36.43
N LYS A 43 28.59 -24.65 -37.25
CA LYS A 43 27.19 -24.90 -37.67
C LYS A 43 26.34 -25.40 -36.50
N GLU A 44 26.82 -26.40 -35.76
CA GLU A 44 26.11 -26.95 -34.60
C GLU A 44 25.87 -25.87 -33.52
N LEU A 45 26.86 -24.99 -33.29
CA LEU A 45 26.72 -23.87 -32.36
C LEU A 45 25.64 -22.87 -32.80
N LEU A 46 25.54 -22.59 -34.10
CA LEU A 46 24.53 -21.69 -34.64
C LEU A 46 23.12 -22.29 -34.49
N GLU A 47 22.96 -23.57 -34.82
CA GLU A 47 21.69 -24.30 -34.67
C GLU A 47 21.24 -24.34 -33.20
N MET A 48 22.17 -24.60 -32.26
CA MET A 48 21.87 -24.54 -30.83
C MET A 48 21.44 -23.14 -30.38
N ASN A 49 22.07 -22.09 -30.91
CA ASN A 49 21.73 -20.71 -30.55
C ASN A 49 20.34 -20.31 -31.07
N GLU A 50 19.98 -20.71 -32.29
CA GLU A 50 18.63 -20.50 -32.84
C GLU A 50 17.58 -21.25 -32.04
N MET A 51 17.86 -22.51 -31.69
CA MET A 51 16.97 -23.31 -30.84
C MET A 51 16.79 -22.68 -29.45
N CYS A 52 17.86 -22.15 -28.86
CA CYS A 52 17.81 -21.48 -27.56
C CYS A 52 16.92 -20.22 -27.61
N LYS A 53 17.10 -19.39 -28.64
CA LYS A 53 16.24 -18.21 -28.87
C LYS A 53 14.77 -18.59 -29.07
N SER A 54 14.50 -19.64 -29.84
CA SER A 54 13.14 -20.14 -30.08
C SER A 54 12.46 -20.56 -28.77
N LYS A 55 13.14 -21.37 -27.95
CA LYS A 55 12.62 -21.81 -26.65
C LYS A 55 12.41 -20.65 -25.67
N GLU A 56 13.26 -19.64 -25.74
CA GLU A 56 13.12 -18.45 -24.89
C GLU A 56 11.92 -17.59 -25.29
N LEU A 57 11.60 -17.52 -26.59
CA LEU A 57 10.39 -16.89 -27.08
C LEU A 57 9.13 -17.66 -26.63
N GLU A 58 9.13 -18.99 -26.76
CA GLU A 58 8.05 -19.86 -26.27
C GLU A 58 7.83 -19.71 -24.77
N LYS A 59 8.91 -19.67 -23.98
CA LYS A 59 8.85 -19.45 -22.53
C LYS A 59 8.18 -18.11 -22.20
N LYS A 60 8.54 -17.04 -22.91
CA LYS A 60 7.92 -15.71 -22.71
C LYS A 60 6.43 -15.72 -23.05
N ALA A 61 6.04 -16.40 -24.14
CA ALA A 61 4.63 -16.53 -24.52
C ALA A 61 3.83 -17.29 -23.46
N LEU A 62 4.35 -18.43 -22.99
CA LEU A 62 3.72 -19.23 -21.93
C LEU A 62 3.56 -18.43 -20.63
N GLN A 63 4.57 -17.62 -20.29
CA GLN A 63 4.54 -16.81 -19.08
C GLN A 63 3.49 -15.69 -19.16
N ALA A 64 3.33 -15.05 -20.32
CA ALA A 64 2.26 -14.09 -20.56
C ALA A 64 0.87 -14.74 -20.47
N GLU A 65 0.72 -15.99 -20.94
CA GLU A 65 -0.53 -16.73 -20.86
C GLU A 65 -0.89 -17.13 -19.41
N ILE A 66 0.11 -17.48 -18.60
CA ILE A 66 -0.07 -17.70 -17.16
C ILE A 66 -0.53 -16.43 -16.45
N GLU A 67 0.06 -15.27 -16.76
CA GLU A 67 -0.36 -13.99 -16.18
C GLU A 67 -1.80 -13.63 -16.58
N LYS A 68 -2.17 -13.86 -17.84
CA LYS A 68 -3.54 -13.67 -18.32
C LYS A 68 -4.54 -14.57 -17.58
N LEU A 69 -4.21 -15.85 -17.39
CA LEU A 69 -5.05 -16.79 -16.66
C LEU A 69 -5.19 -16.41 -15.17
N LYS A 70 -4.13 -15.90 -14.56
CA LYS A 70 -4.17 -15.39 -13.18
C LYS A 70 -5.16 -14.24 -13.04
N LEU A 71 -5.14 -13.29 -13.98
CA LEU A 71 -6.03 -12.14 -14.00
C LEU A 71 -7.50 -12.56 -14.22
N ILE A 72 -7.73 -13.55 -15.10
CA ILE A 72 -9.06 -14.15 -15.31
C ILE A 72 -9.57 -14.78 -14.01
N MET A 73 -8.73 -15.54 -13.30
CA MET A 73 -9.11 -16.18 -12.04
C MET A 73 -9.44 -15.16 -10.95
N GLU A 74 -8.66 -14.09 -10.82
CA GLU A 74 -8.95 -12.99 -9.91
C GLU A 74 -10.30 -12.31 -10.23
N ASN A 75 -10.60 -12.08 -11.51
CA ASN A 75 -11.87 -11.51 -11.94
C ASN A 75 -13.06 -12.44 -11.64
N ILE A 76 -12.93 -13.75 -11.83
CA ILE A 76 -14.00 -14.71 -11.48
C ILE A 76 -14.28 -14.67 -9.97
N VAL A 77 -13.24 -14.63 -9.14
CA VAL A 77 -13.39 -14.52 -7.68
C VAL A 77 -14.04 -13.21 -7.27
N LEU A 78 -13.69 -12.10 -7.93
CA LEU A 78 -14.31 -10.80 -7.70
C LEU A 78 -15.79 -10.81 -8.10
N GLN A 79 -16.13 -11.39 -9.26
CA GLN A 79 -17.52 -11.50 -9.70
C GLN A 79 -18.36 -12.31 -8.71
N ALA A 80 -17.87 -13.45 -8.25
CA ALA A 80 -18.56 -14.25 -7.24
C ALA A 80 -18.78 -13.47 -5.91
N LYS A 81 -17.87 -12.57 -5.54
CA LYS A 81 -18.06 -11.69 -4.38
C LYS A 81 -19.12 -10.61 -4.64
N VAL A 82 -19.17 -10.06 -5.86
CA VAL A 82 -20.19 -9.09 -6.26
C VAL A 82 -21.57 -9.74 -6.23
N ASP A 83 -21.72 -10.91 -6.84
CA ASP A 83 -22.99 -11.65 -6.87
C ASP A 83 -23.48 -11.96 -5.43
N LYS A 84 -22.57 -12.36 -4.53
CA LYS A 84 -22.89 -12.59 -3.12
C LYS A 84 -23.33 -11.31 -2.40
N MET A 85 -22.69 -10.17 -2.67
CA MET A 85 -23.09 -8.88 -2.10
C MET A 85 -24.48 -8.44 -2.61
N GLU A 86 -24.81 -8.73 -3.88
CA GLU A 86 -26.13 -8.43 -4.44
C GLU A 86 -27.23 -9.31 -3.82
N GLU A 87 -26.96 -10.59 -3.56
CA GLU A 87 -27.86 -11.49 -2.82
C GLU A 87 -28.09 -11.00 -1.38
N GLU A 88 -27.02 -10.68 -0.65
CA GLU A 88 -27.10 -10.17 0.72
C GLU A 88 -27.86 -8.82 0.79
N LYS A 89 -27.67 -7.94 -0.20
CA LYS A 89 -28.41 -6.68 -0.34
C LYS A 89 -29.91 -6.93 -0.61
N GLY A 90 -30.24 -7.86 -1.50
CA GLY A 90 -31.63 -8.22 -1.79
C GLY A 90 -32.34 -8.85 -0.59
N GLN A 91 -31.62 -9.58 0.27
CA GLN A 91 -32.15 -10.15 1.50
C GLN A 91 -32.39 -9.07 2.57
N TYR A 92 -31.45 -8.14 2.73
CA TYR A 92 -31.61 -6.97 3.61
C TYR A 92 -32.78 -6.07 3.21
N GLU A 93 -33.00 -5.85 1.91
CA GLU A 93 -34.14 -5.05 1.41
C GLU A 93 -35.50 -5.75 1.66
N LYS A 94 -35.57 -7.08 1.57
CA LYS A 94 -36.76 -7.87 1.93
C LYS A 94 -37.05 -7.84 3.43
N GLU A 95 -36.02 -7.94 4.28
CA GLU A 95 -36.16 -7.82 5.74
C GLU A 95 -36.58 -6.40 6.16
N LYS A 96 -36.13 -5.37 5.43
CA LYS A 96 -36.58 -3.98 5.65
C LYS A 96 -38.05 -3.78 5.28
N MET A 97 -38.55 -4.41 4.21
CA MET A 97 -39.99 -4.33 3.84
C MET A 97 -40.89 -4.98 4.90
N HIS A 98 -40.52 -6.13 5.46
CA HIS A 98 -41.33 -6.80 6.50
C HIS A 98 -41.34 -6.07 7.86
N LYS A 99 -40.49 -5.06 8.06
CA LYS A 99 -40.42 -4.30 9.32
C LYS A 99 -41.24 -2.99 9.29
N TYR A 100 -41.75 -2.58 8.14
CA TYR A 100 -42.58 -1.37 7.98
C TYR A 100 -44.10 -1.65 8.09
N ASP A 101 -44.53 -2.91 8.04
CA ASP A 101 -45.95 -3.26 8.21
C ASP A 101 -46.40 -3.26 9.69
N ASP A 102 -45.48 -3.11 10.66
CA ASP A 102 -45.72 -3.21 12.11
C ASP A 102 -45.37 -1.94 12.92
N ILE A 103 -45.20 -0.76 12.30
CA ILE A 103 -44.90 0.48 13.03
C ILE A 103 -46.09 1.45 12.94
N ASP A 104 -46.82 1.50 14.06
CA ASP A 104 -47.80 2.53 14.42
C ASP A 104 -47.12 3.92 14.40
N GLU A 105 -47.80 4.91 13.83
CA GLU A 105 -47.30 6.29 13.69
C GLU A 105 -47.10 6.92 15.08
N GLY A 106 -45.85 6.92 15.56
CA GLY A 106 -45.41 7.60 16.78
C GLY A 106 -44.44 8.74 16.46
N GLU A 107 -44.78 9.92 16.95
CA GLU A 107 -44.22 11.24 16.66
C GLU A 107 -42.71 11.43 16.96
N GLY A 108 -42.08 12.33 16.19
CA GLY A 108 -40.99 13.18 16.70
C GLY A 108 -39.55 12.93 16.23
N ASN A 109 -39.26 13.10 14.94
CA ASN A 109 -37.87 13.31 14.50
C ASN A 109 -37.51 14.80 14.61
N GLU A 110 -37.05 15.22 15.78
CA GLU A 110 -36.31 16.48 15.91
C GLU A 110 -34.89 16.29 15.35
N ILE A 111 -34.63 17.01 14.27
CA ILE A 111 -33.35 17.14 13.61
C ILE A 111 -32.45 17.93 14.56
N PHE A 112 -31.51 17.29 15.24
CA PHE A 112 -30.49 18.01 16.00
C PHE A 112 -29.53 18.71 15.04
N GLU A 113 -29.86 19.96 14.74
CA GLU A 113 -28.98 20.92 14.09
C GLU A 113 -27.74 21.11 14.97
N CYS A 114 -26.58 20.72 14.46
CA CYS A 114 -25.30 21.09 15.06
C CYS A 114 -25.25 22.62 15.10
N THR A 115 -25.30 23.17 16.31
CA THR A 115 -25.28 24.61 16.58
C THR A 115 -24.20 25.31 15.77
N THR A 116 -24.64 26.22 14.90
CA THR A 116 -23.90 27.31 14.21
C THR A 116 -22.39 27.10 14.01
N PRO A 117 -21.89 27.05 12.77
CA PRO A 117 -20.46 27.06 12.50
C PRO A 117 -19.84 28.31 13.14
N ILE A 118 -19.09 28.11 14.23
CA ILE A 118 -18.18 29.15 14.69
C ILE A 118 -17.08 29.18 13.64
N GLU A 119 -17.06 30.22 12.80
CA GLU A 119 -15.91 30.59 11.99
C GLU A 119 -14.76 30.91 12.95
N SER A 120 -14.10 29.85 13.41
CA SER A 120 -12.85 29.93 14.14
C SER A 120 -11.75 29.69 13.13
N ASP A 121 -10.83 30.63 13.00
CA ASP A 121 -9.56 30.44 12.30
C ASP A 121 -8.73 29.30 12.93
N SER A 122 -9.11 28.84 14.13
CA SER A 122 -8.56 27.66 14.77
C SER A 122 -9.07 26.38 14.08
N LYS A 123 -8.15 25.63 13.48
CA LYS A 123 -8.36 24.25 13.02
C LYS A 123 -8.35 23.23 14.17
N ILE A 124 -8.51 23.69 15.41
CA ILE A 124 -8.63 22.87 16.60
C ILE A 124 -10.12 22.79 16.97
N LEU A 125 -10.65 21.58 17.06
CA LEU A 125 -12.02 21.28 17.44
C LEU A 125 -12.04 20.53 18.76
N THR A 126 -12.64 21.11 19.80
CA THR A 126 -12.94 20.39 21.03
C THR A 126 -14.14 19.48 20.80
N VAL A 127 -13.99 18.20 21.10
CA VAL A 127 -15.07 17.22 21.02
C VAL A 127 -15.33 16.67 22.41
N ASN A 128 -16.57 16.82 22.87
CA ASN A 128 -17.09 16.26 24.11
C ASN A 128 -18.55 15.88 23.91
N GLN A 129 -19.03 14.95 24.73
CA GLN A 129 -20.44 14.59 24.77
C GLN A 129 -21.13 15.40 25.89
N LYS A 130 -22.31 15.95 25.58
CA LYS A 130 -23.04 16.87 26.49
C LYS A 130 -24.12 16.18 27.33
N GLU A 131 -24.62 15.05 26.86
CA GLU A 131 -25.69 14.29 27.52
C GLU A 131 -25.09 13.22 28.43
N GLU A 132 -25.58 13.09 29.66
CA GLU A 132 -25.17 12.07 30.65
C GLU A 132 -25.64 10.66 30.26
N TYR A 133 -25.30 10.22 29.05
CA TYR A 133 -25.67 8.92 28.50
C TYR A 133 -24.42 8.17 28.05
N MET A 134 -24.34 6.88 28.35
CA MET A 134 -23.29 6.02 27.82
C MET A 134 -23.70 5.51 26.44
N GLY A 135 -22.90 5.80 25.43
CA GLY A 135 -23.18 5.34 24.07
C GLY A 135 -22.32 6.08 23.05
N TYR A 136 -22.09 5.43 21.91
CA TYR A 136 -21.29 6.03 20.85
C TYR A 136 -21.95 7.31 20.32
N ARG A 137 -21.18 8.38 20.24
CA ARG A 137 -21.54 9.64 19.57
C ARG A 137 -20.40 10.06 18.68
N SER A 138 -20.66 10.04 17.38
CA SER A 138 -19.70 10.29 16.32
C SER A 138 -19.92 11.65 15.70
N VAL A 139 -18.82 12.36 15.47
CA VAL A 139 -18.79 13.61 14.70
C VAL A 139 -17.81 13.46 13.55
N PHE A 140 -18.16 14.04 12.40
CA PHE A 140 -17.35 14.02 11.19
C PHE A 140 -16.85 15.41 10.88
N ALA A 141 -15.64 15.51 10.34
CA ALA A 141 -15.13 16.76 9.81
C ALA A 141 -16.01 17.28 8.66
N LYS A 142 -15.94 18.59 8.44
CA LYS A 142 -16.66 19.26 7.35
C LYS A 142 -16.14 18.84 5.97
N TYR A 143 -14.82 18.74 5.84
CA TYR A 143 -14.12 18.49 4.58
C TYR A 143 -13.57 17.06 4.52
N SER A 144 -13.50 16.52 3.31
CA SER A 144 -12.92 15.20 3.07
C SER A 144 -11.39 15.22 3.15
N ILE A 145 -10.76 14.06 3.28
CA ILE A 145 -9.29 13.95 3.29
C ILE A 145 -8.65 14.46 1.99
N HIS A 146 -9.41 14.52 0.89
CA HIS A 146 -8.96 15.02 -0.41
C HIS A 146 -9.09 16.55 -0.54
N GLU A 147 -10.17 17.12 -0.03
CA GLU A 147 -10.39 18.58 -0.08
C GLU A 147 -9.44 19.34 0.85
N THR A 148 -8.98 18.68 1.91
CA THR A 148 -8.13 19.30 2.93
C THR A 148 -6.65 19.30 2.56
N SER A 149 -6.21 18.50 1.57
CA SER A 149 -4.81 18.37 1.16
C SER A 149 -4.36 19.47 0.18
N ALA A 150 -4.85 20.70 0.34
CA ALA A 150 -4.79 21.77 -0.66
C ALA A 150 -3.38 22.29 -1.02
N ASN A 151 -2.28 21.64 -0.60
CA ASN A 151 -0.92 22.05 -0.91
C ASN A 151 0.02 20.84 -1.06
N PHE A 152 -0.04 20.13 -2.20
CA PHE A 152 0.99 19.19 -2.71
C PHE A 152 1.52 18.07 -1.79
N SER A 153 1.09 17.98 -0.53
CA SER A 153 1.37 16.85 0.33
C SER A 153 0.35 15.79 -0.01
N GLU A 154 0.81 14.69 -0.59
CA GLU A 154 0.05 13.43 -0.72
C GLU A 154 -0.34 12.85 0.64
N ILE A 155 -0.14 13.57 1.74
CA ILE A 155 -0.38 13.15 3.10
C ILE A 155 -1.53 13.99 3.68
N PHE A 156 -2.55 13.30 4.17
CA PHE A 156 -3.52 13.87 5.08
C PHE A 156 -3.17 13.42 6.52
N TYR A 157 -3.15 14.36 7.47
CA TYR A 157 -2.78 14.10 8.85
C TYR A 157 -3.54 15.00 9.81
N PHE A 158 -3.94 14.45 10.95
CA PHE A 158 -4.50 15.19 12.07
C PHE A 158 -4.08 14.55 13.39
N GLU A 159 -4.11 15.33 14.46
CA GLU A 159 -3.82 14.87 15.83
C GLU A 159 -5.04 14.98 16.71
N ILE A 160 -5.18 14.08 17.67
CA ILE A 160 -6.06 14.24 18.82
C ILE A 160 -5.22 14.41 20.09
N SER A 161 -5.56 15.41 20.89
CA SER A 161 -5.06 15.57 22.27
C SER A 161 -6.11 15.05 23.22
N VAL A 162 -5.78 14.02 24.00
CA VAL A 162 -6.74 13.35 24.89
C VAL A 162 -6.78 14.08 26.21
N ILE A 163 -7.85 14.85 26.46
CA ILE A 163 -8.01 15.65 27.67
C ILE A 163 -8.53 14.78 28.81
N ASN A 164 -9.56 13.99 28.54
CA ASN A 164 -10.12 13.04 29.49
C ASN A 164 -10.51 11.75 28.76
N LEU A 165 -10.28 10.62 29.41
CA LEU A 165 -10.61 9.29 28.91
C LEU A 165 -11.13 8.46 30.08
N LYS A 166 -12.38 8.03 29.99
CA LYS A 166 -13.06 7.11 30.89
C LYS A 166 -13.26 5.75 30.28
N GLU A 167 -13.70 5.70 29.02
CA GLU A 167 -14.03 4.44 28.35
C GLU A 167 -13.38 4.32 26.97
N VAL A 168 -14.13 4.61 25.90
CA VAL A 168 -13.74 4.30 24.53
C VAL A 168 -13.74 5.56 23.69
N ILE A 169 -12.59 5.81 23.07
CA ILE A 169 -12.45 6.82 22.01
C ILE A 169 -12.08 6.10 20.73
N LEU A 170 -12.88 6.32 19.69
CA LEU A 170 -12.61 5.87 18.32
C LEU A 170 -12.34 7.08 17.44
N PHE A 171 -11.40 6.97 16.51
CA PHE A 171 -11.15 8.02 15.53
C PHE A 171 -10.46 7.43 14.30
N GLY A 172 -10.48 8.20 13.21
CA GLY A 172 -9.85 7.83 11.96
C GLY A 172 -10.66 8.34 10.78
N PHE A 173 -10.84 7.52 9.76
CA PHE A 173 -11.55 7.89 8.53
C PHE A 173 -12.78 7.04 8.30
N ALA A 174 -13.87 7.64 7.85
CA ALA A 174 -15.07 6.91 7.46
C ALA A 174 -15.81 7.61 6.32
N VAL A 175 -16.55 6.83 5.54
CA VAL A 175 -17.58 7.38 4.66
C VAL A 175 -18.66 8.01 5.52
N LYS A 176 -19.13 9.22 5.16
CA LYS A 176 -20.08 9.95 6.02
C LYS A 176 -21.50 9.37 5.96
N GLN A 177 -21.92 8.92 4.79
CA GLN A 177 -23.22 8.27 4.57
C GLN A 177 -22.98 6.86 4.02
N PRO A 178 -23.68 5.82 4.51
CA PRO A 178 -24.78 5.83 5.49
C PRO A 178 -24.32 5.58 6.94
N MET A 179 -23.18 6.14 7.38
CA MET A 179 -22.66 5.85 8.73
C MET A 179 -23.54 6.46 9.83
N PRO A 180 -24.02 5.66 10.80
CA PRO A 180 -24.79 6.19 11.93
C PRO A 180 -23.90 7.01 12.86
N LEU A 181 -24.48 8.07 13.44
CA LEU A 181 -23.76 8.94 14.36
C LEU A 181 -23.86 8.48 15.81
N ASP A 182 -24.80 7.61 16.14
CA ASP A 182 -25.18 7.21 17.50
C ASP A 182 -24.87 5.74 17.82
N GLN A 183 -24.08 5.07 16.96
CA GLN A 183 -23.74 3.65 17.08
C GLN A 183 -22.24 3.42 16.94
N ASN A 184 -21.79 2.23 17.36
CA ASN A 184 -20.44 1.79 17.06
C ASN A 184 -20.26 1.59 15.55
N ILE A 185 -19.35 2.36 14.95
CA ILE A 185 -18.97 2.24 13.54
C ILE A 185 -17.66 1.50 13.32
N GLN A 186 -16.96 1.10 14.39
CA GLN A 186 -15.74 0.30 14.29
C GLN A 186 -16.01 -0.99 13.52
N GLY A 187 -15.14 -1.29 12.55
CA GLY A 187 -15.22 -2.52 11.78
C GLY A 187 -16.35 -2.54 10.75
N ARG A 188 -17.06 -1.44 10.51
CA ARG A 188 -17.97 -1.34 9.37
C ARG A 188 -17.18 -1.15 8.06
N THR A 189 -17.69 -1.69 6.96
CA THR A 189 -17.18 -1.42 5.61
C THR A 189 -17.18 0.10 5.36
N GLY A 190 -16.10 0.63 4.79
CA GLY A 190 -15.92 2.08 4.59
C GLY A 190 -15.40 2.82 5.82
N THR A 191 -14.84 2.13 6.82
CA THR A 191 -14.19 2.75 8.00
C THR A 191 -12.74 2.31 8.16
N TYR A 192 -11.90 3.23 8.64
CA TYR A 192 -10.53 3.01 9.09
C TYR A 192 -10.44 3.62 10.49
N THR A 193 -10.53 2.77 11.51
CA THR A 193 -10.77 3.18 12.89
C THR A 193 -9.64 2.71 13.79
N PHE A 194 -9.16 3.58 14.67
CA PHE A 194 -8.26 3.23 15.77
C PHE A 194 -8.94 3.53 17.11
N SER A 195 -8.70 2.70 18.13
CA SER A 195 -9.21 2.92 19.49
C SER A 195 -8.10 3.07 20.52
N ASN A 196 -8.43 3.66 21.67
CA ASN A 196 -7.52 3.79 22.82
C ASN A 196 -6.94 2.45 23.33
N TYR A 197 -7.65 1.35 23.13
CA TYR A 197 -7.18 -0.01 23.45
C TYR A 197 -6.20 -0.60 22.44
N GLY A 198 -5.87 0.13 21.36
CA GLY A 198 -4.95 -0.32 20.33
C GLY A 198 -5.57 -1.22 19.28
N ASN A 199 -6.90 -1.25 19.20
CA ASN A 199 -7.59 -1.98 18.15
C ASN A 199 -7.66 -1.11 16.90
N PHE A 200 -7.07 -1.60 15.82
CA PHE A 200 -7.18 -0.97 14.52
C PHE A 200 -8.09 -1.81 13.62
N TRP A 201 -9.06 -1.16 12.98
CA TRP A 201 -9.99 -1.77 12.05
C TRP A 201 -9.95 -1.05 10.73
N ALA A 202 -9.96 -1.82 9.65
CA ALA A 202 -9.92 -1.29 8.31
C ALA A 202 -10.84 -2.07 7.40
N ASN A 203 -11.89 -1.38 6.95
CA ASN A 203 -12.87 -1.86 6.00
C ASN A 203 -13.39 -3.27 6.32
N GLY A 204 -13.85 -3.48 7.56
CA GLY A 204 -14.33 -4.78 8.02
C GLY A 204 -13.28 -5.71 8.63
N SER A 205 -11.98 -5.43 8.45
CA SER A 205 -10.89 -6.29 8.94
C SER A 205 -10.18 -5.67 10.14
N GLY A 206 -10.21 -6.37 11.27
CA GLY A 206 -9.54 -5.95 12.51
C GLY A 206 -8.10 -6.47 12.62
N LYS A 207 -7.22 -5.68 13.22
CA LYS A 207 -5.87 -6.04 13.64
C LYS A 207 -5.59 -5.39 14.99
N GLY A 208 -5.30 -6.21 16.01
CA GLY A 208 -4.80 -5.72 17.29
C GLY A 208 -3.40 -5.13 17.13
N THR A 209 -3.14 -4.01 17.80
CA THR A 209 -1.81 -3.41 17.92
C THR A 209 -1.43 -3.31 19.39
N THR A 210 -0.13 -3.25 19.68
CA THR A 210 0.37 -2.98 21.05
C THR A 210 0.34 -1.49 21.39
N VAL A 211 -0.06 -0.64 20.44
CA VAL A 211 -0.07 0.81 20.58
C VAL A 211 -1.36 1.22 21.27
N GLN A 212 -1.26 1.81 22.47
CA GLN A 212 -2.40 2.34 23.22
C GLN A 212 -2.17 3.81 23.55
N PHE A 213 -3.24 4.52 23.88
CA PHE A 213 -3.16 5.89 24.38
C PHE A 213 -4.15 6.14 25.51
N SER A 214 -3.85 7.15 26.31
CA SER A 214 -4.59 7.52 27.52
C SER A 214 -4.70 9.04 27.66
N ALA A 215 -5.40 9.51 28.68
CA ALA A 215 -5.47 10.95 28.99
C ALA A 215 -4.06 11.55 29.12
N GLY A 216 -3.84 12.71 28.49
CA GLY A 216 -2.55 13.40 28.39
C GLY A 216 -1.74 13.05 27.14
N ASP A 217 -2.08 12.00 26.40
CA ASP A 217 -1.41 11.66 25.15
C ASP A 217 -1.89 12.54 23.98
N VAL A 218 -0.98 12.81 23.05
CA VAL A 218 -1.30 13.31 21.71
C VAL A 218 -1.10 12.18 20.72
N PHE A 219 -2.14 11.85 19.94
CA PHE A 219 -2.10 10.76 18.98
C PHE A 219 -2.41 11.24 17.58
N GLY A 220 -1.56 10.94 16.62
CA GLY A 220 -1.72 11.31 15.22
C GLY A 220 -2.22 10.15 14.36
N PHE A 221 -3.10 10.47 13.41
CA PHE A 221 -3.57 9.54 12.40
C PHE A 221 -3.30 10.13 11.02
N GLY A 222 -2.40 9.47 10.28
CA GLY A 222 -1.98 9.90 8.96
C GLY A 222 -2.30 8.88 7.88
N VAL A 223 -2.53 9.39 6.67
CA VAL A 223 -2.59 8.58 5.46
C VAL A 223 -1.75 9.24 4.38
N ASN A 224 -0.85 8.46 3.79
CA ASN A 224 -0.25 8.79 2.51
C ASN A 224 -1.21 8.29 1.42
N LEU A 225 -1.84 9.22 0.71
CA LEU A 225 -2.84 8.99 -0.33
C LEU A 225 -2.24 8.33 -1.58
N ALA A 226 -0.96 8.56 -1.88
CA ALA A 226 -0.28 7.96 -3.03
C ALA A 226 0.13 6.51 -2.77
N THR A 227 0.78 6.23 -1.63
CA THR A 227 1.14 4.86 -1.24
C THR A 227 -0.01 4.08 -0.61
N ARG A 228 -1.11 4.77 -0.30
CA ARG A 228 -2.28 4.25 0.41
C ARG A 228 -1.94 3.70 1.79
N GLN A 229 -0.89 4.22 2.44
CA GLN A 229 -0.43 3.72 3.73
C GLN A 229 -0.98 4.57 4.88
N ILE A 230 -1.54 3.90 5.89
CA ILE A 230 -1.90 4.53 7.16
C ILE A 230 -0.72 4.42 8.11
N PHE A 231 -0.41 5.51 8.79
CA PHE A 231 0.61 5.58 9.83
C PHE A 231 0.07 6.28 11.07
N PHE A 232 0.70 5.99 12.21
CA PHE A 232 0.33 6.58 13.49
C PHE A 232 1.51 7.31 14.09
N THR A 233 1.19 8.29 14.93
CA THR A 233 2.18 8.94 15.78
C THR A 233 1.64 8.98 17.20
N LYS A 234 2.55 8.96 18.18
CA LYS A 234 2.19 9.20 19.58
C LYS A 234 3.23 10.12 20.19
N ASN A 235 2.75 11.20 20.80
CA ASN A 235 3.57 12.18 21.50
C ASN A 235 4.74 12.72 20.65
N GLY A 236 4.52 12.92 19.35
CA GLY A 236 5.54 13.41 18.43
C GLY A 236 6.50 12.34 17.89
N GLN A 237 6.26 11.05 18.16
CA GLN A 237 7.05 9.94 17.63
C GLN A 237 6.26 9.14 16.61
N HIS A 238 6.88 8.85 15.46
CA HIS A 238 6.29 7.99 14.44
C HIS A 238 6.29 6.53 14.88
N LEU A 239 5.14 5.84 14.78
CA LEU A 239 4.95 4.47 15.23
C LEU A 239 5.04 3.42 14.10
N GLY A 240 5.31 3.87 12.87
CA GLY A 240 5.42 3.00 11.70
C GLY A 240 4.13 2.91 10.89
N VAL A 241 4.19 2.14 9.79
CA VAL A 241 3.07 1.88 8.90
C VAL A 241 2.17 0.80 9.48
N ALA A 242 0.90 1.12 9.67
CA ALA A 242 -0.08 0.21 10.25
C ALA A 242 -0.67 -0.76 9.21
N MET A 243 -1.00 -0.25 8.01
CA MET A 243 -1.63 -1.01 6.93
C MET A 243 -1.75 -0.24 5.59
N PHE A 244 -2.32 -0.89 4.58
CA PHE A 244 -2.73 -0.29 3.30
C PHE A 244 -4.26 -0.09 3.21
N VAL A 245 -4.71 1.05 2.69
CA VAL A 245 -6.09 1.32 2.31
C VAL A 245 -6.41 0.49 1.05
N ALA A 246 -7.31 -0.48 1.17
CA ALA A 246 -7.57 -1.48 0.13
C ALA A 246 -8.32 -0.91 -1.09
N ALA A 247 -9.17 0.09 -0.88
CA ALA A 247 -9.81 0.83 -1.97
C ALA A 247 -8.91 2.00 -2.39
N SER A 248 -8.94 2.36 -3.68
CA SER A 248 -8.37 3.64 -4.08
C SER A 248 -9.13 4.76 -3.35
N PRO A 249 -8.44 5.67 -2.64
CA PRO A 249 -9.08 6.85 -2.07
C PRO A 249 -9.87 7.68 -3.10
N THR A 250 -9.61 7.49 -4.40
CA THR A 250 -10.30 8.18 -5.50
C THR A 250 -11.74 7.73 -5.74
N ASP A 251 -12.13 6.52 -5.33
CA ASP A 251 -13.45 5.96 -5.65
C ASP A 251 -14.47 6.19 -4.51
N VAL A 252 -13.98 6.55 -3.33
CA VAL A 252 -14.77 6.67 -2.11
C VAL A 252 -14.28 7.87 -1.28
N THR A 253 -15.18 8.82 -0.99
CA THR A 253 -14.84 10.01 -0.22
C THR A 253 -14.82 9.73 1.28
N PHE A 254 -13.64 9.77 1.87
CA PHE A 254 -13.44 9.60 3.32
C PHE A 254 -13.38 10.94 4.05
N PHE A 255 -13.94 10.95 5.26
CA PHE A 255 -13.93 12.07 6.18
C PHE A 255 -13.27 11.66 7.50
N PRO A 256 -12.44 12.52 8.10
CA PRO A 256 -12.03 12.35 9.48
C PRO A 256 -13.24 12.30 10.41
N PHE A 257 -13.19 11.42 11.41
CA PHE A 257 -14.23 11.33 12.44
C PHE A 257 -13.62 11.08 13.81
N ILE A 258 -14.38 11.43 14.84
CA ILE A 258 -14.17 11.06 16.25
C ILE A 258 -15.48 10.49 16.78
N SER A 259 -15.40 9.42 17.56
CA SER A 259 -16.51 8.84 18.30
C SER A 259 -16.11 8.70 19.77
N LEU A 260 -16.97 9.22 20.65
CA LEU A 260 -16.82 9.11 22.11
C LEU A 260 -17.90 8.16 22.65
N PHE A 261 -17.61 7.45 23.73
CA PHE A 261 -18.57 6.54 24.37
C PHE A 261 -19.06 7.03 25.72
N ASP A 262 -18.17 7.56 26.56
CA ASP A 262 -18.54 8.12 27.86
C ASP A 262 -18.73 9.64 27.75
N TYR A 263 -19.73 10.17 28.44
CA TYR A 263 -20.04 11.60 28.41
C TYR A 263 -18.93 12.48 29.02
N ASN A 264 -18.05 11.91 29.83
CA ASN A 264 -16.87 12.60 30.34
C ASN A 264 -15.66 12.52 29.40
N ASP A 265 -15.67 11.66 28.37
CA ASP A 265 -14.58 11.62 27.39
C ASP A 265 -14.46 12.98 26.70
N LYS A 266 -13.23 13.46 26.56
CA LYS A 266 -12.96 14.78 25.99
C LYS A 266 -11.64 14.78 25.25
N ILE A 267 -11.68 15.29 24.02
CA ILE A 267 -10.47 15.46 23.18
C ILE A 267 -10.47 16.81 22.49
N GLU A 268 -9.30 17.20 22.00
CA GLU A 268 -9.12 18.27 21.02
C GLU A 268 -8.54 17.68 19.73
N ALA A 269 -9.24 17.84 18.62
CA ALA A 269 -8.80 17.42 17.30
C ALA A 269 -8.13 18.59 16.59
N ASN A 270 -6.88 18.43 16.19
CA ASN A 270 -6.05 19.42 15.54
C ASN A 270 -5.82 19.04 14.07
N PHE A 271 -6.37 19.82 13.16
CA PHE A 271 -6.20 19.67 11.70
C PHE A 271 -5.09 20.56 11.14
N GLY A 272 -4.15 20.97 12.00
CA GLY A 272 -2.92 21.68 11.64
C GLY A 272 -3.04 23.20 11.64
N PRO A 273 -2.00 23.92 11.18
CA PRO A 273 -0.72 23.36 10.70
C PRO A 273 0.23 22.96 11.84
N ASN A 274 -0.05 23.37 13.09
CA ASN A 274 0.86 23.18 14.21
C ASN A 274 0.64 21.84 14.87
N PHE A 275 1.43 20.83 14.52
CA PHE A 275 1.37 19.49 15.09
C PHE A 275 2.47 19.26 16.13
N LYS A 276 2.27 18.30 17.04
CA LYS A 276 3.33 17.81 17.93
C LYS A 276 4.33 16.94 17.18
N PHE A 277 3.86 16.17 16.21
CA PHE A 277 4.71 15.45 15.26
C PHE A 277 5.20 16.36 14.14
N ASP A 278 6.49 16.27 13.82
CA ASP A 278 7.07 16.99 12.70
C ASP A 278 6.87 16.20 11.39
N LEU A 279 5.89 16.62 10.60
CA LEU A 279 5.59 16.02 9.29
C LEU A 279 6.74 16.11 8.29
N SER A 280 7.74 16.99 8.48
CA SER A 280 8.90 17.06 7.60
C SER A 280 9.87 15.87 7.75
N THR A 281 9.63 15.02 8.75
CA THR A 281 10.43 13.81 9.03
C THR A 281 9.92 12.54 8.35
N LEU A 282 8.80 12.62 7.62
CA LEU A 282 8.19 11.50 6.88
C LEU A 282 8.88 11.19 5.54
#